data_AF-A0A1H7RPA2-F1
#
_entry.id   AF-A0A1H7RPA2-F1
#
_cell.length_a   1.000
_cell.length_b   1.000
_cell.length_c   1.000
_cell.angle_alpha   90.00
_cell.angle_beta   90.00
_cell.angle_gamma   90.00
#
_symmetry.space_group_name_H-M   'P 1'
#
loop_
_entity.id
_entity.type
_entity.pdbx_description
1 polymer ?
#
loop_
_entity_poly.entity_id
_entity_poly.type
_entity_poly.pdbx_seq_one_letter_code
_entity_poly.pdbx_strand_id
1 'polypeptide(L)'
;MDPFVRRLVERLHDPTRPLSRNRHFHTFDTPEGRSALKVSRRLKSLQRDILSCSREGHRPRFFRHVGPEGETRIELLMERIQGRRVSHLQDAEFELLAQLPGVREALEETLEPAA
;
A
#
# COMPACT_ATOMS: atom_id res chain seq x y z
N MET A 1 -5.84 -11.19 2.31
CA MET A 1 -5.36 -10.67 3.61
C MET A 1 -6.32 -11.10 4.71
N ASP A 2 -5.84 -11.38 5.92
CA ASP A 2 -6.68 -11.66 7.08
C ASP A 2 -7.52 -10.43 7.53
N PRO A 3 -8.80 -10.59 7.91
CA PRO A 3 -9.66 -9.46 8.32
C PRO A 3 -9.25 -8.74 9.62
N PHE A 4 -8.60 -9.42 10.58
CA PHE A 4 -8.12 -8.80 11.81
C PHE A 4 -6.85 -7.98 11.55
N VAL A 5 -5.91 -8.50 10.75
CA VAL A 5 -4.76 -7.76 10.21
C VAL A 5 -5.23 -6.51 9.47
N ARG A 6 -6.25 -6.62 8.60
CA ARG A 6 -6.81 -5.47 7.87
C ARG A 6 -7.27 -4.37 8.84
N ARG A 7 -8.12 -4.72 9.83
CA ARG A 7 -8.63 -3.78 10.84
C ARG A 7 -7.54 -3.15 11.70
N LEU A 8 -6.45 -3.87 11.98
CA LEU A 8 -5.28 -3.33 12.65
C LEU A 8 -4.52 -2.32 11.76
N VAL A 9 -4.41 -2.56 10.45
CA VAL A 9 -3.80 -1.59 9.52
C VAL A 9 -4.69 -0.34 9.40
N GLU A 10 -6.00 -0.49 9.25
CA GLU A 10 -6.95 0.63 9.22
C GLU A 10 -6.79 1.53 10.48
N ARG A 11 -6.77 0.92 11.68
CA ARG A 11 -6.47 1.63 12.95
C ARG A 11 -5.05 2.20 13.08
N LEU A 12 -4.07 1.67 12.35
CA LEU A 12 -2.71 2.23 12.31
C LEU A 12 -2.60 3.45 11.40
N HIS A 13 -3.62 3.74 10.58
CA HIS A 13 -3.66 4.89 9.67
C HIS A 13 -4.74 5.93 10.05
N ASP A 14 -5.75 5.56 10.85
CA ASP A 14 -6.72 6.48 11.46
C ASP A 14 -6.02 7.59 12.30
N PRO A 15 -6.09 8.87 11.89
CA PRO A 15 -5.48 9.98 12.62
C PRO A 15 -6.27 10.36 13.89
N THR A 16 -7.54 9.96 14.00
CA THR A 16 -8.41 10.31 15.13
C THR A 16 -8.16 9.41 16.35
N ARG A 17 -7.65 8.19 16.14
CA ARG A 17 -7.45 7.16 17.18
C ARG A 17 -6.08 6.46 17.04
N PRO A 18 -4.96 7.19 17.20
CA PRO A 18 -3.63 6.69 16.87
C PRO A 18 -3.20 5.47 17.70
N LEU A 19 -3.13 4.29 17.05
CA LEU A 19 -2.62 3.07 17.66
C LEU A 19 -1.08 3.10 17.77
N SER A 20 -0.57 3.43 18.95
CA SER A 20 0.87 3.32 19.26
C SER A 20 1.25 1.88 19.61
N ARG A 21 2.34 1.36 19.02
CA ARG A 21 2.94 0.05 19.41
C ARG A 21 3.26 0.02 20.91
N ASN A 22 3.86 1.08 21.44
CA ASN A 22 4.38 1.09 22.81
C ASN A 22 3.24 1.14 23.85
N ARG A 23 2.07 1.67 23.49
CA ARG A 23 0.86 1.65 24.34
C ARG A 23 0.13 0.30 24.28
N HIS A 24 0.23 -0.43 23.17
CA HIS A 24 -0.55 -1.65 22.91
C HIS A 24 0.36 -2.85 22.63
N PHE A 25 1.40 -3.05 23.46
CA PHE A 25 2.45 -4.04 23.21
C PHE A 25 1.88 -5.44 22.89
N HIS A 26 0.99 -5.97 23.73
CA HIS A 26 0.39 -7.30 23.54
C HIS A 26 -0.43 -7.43 22.25
N THR A 27 -1.02 -6.35 21.72
CA THR A 27 -1.72 -6.34 20.42
C THR A 27 -0.75 -6.48 19.24
N PHE A 28 0.53 -6.20 19.46
CA PHE A 28 1.57 -6.21 18.43
C PHE A 28 2.64 -7.29 18.62
N ASP A 29 2.55 -8.10 19.68
CA ASP A 29 3.45 -9.23 19.94
C ASP A 29 2.95 -10.56 19.33
N THR A 30 1.77 -10.55 18.70
CA THR A 30 1.22 -11.69 17.94
C THR A 30 1.77 -11.75 16.50
N PRO A 31 1.64 -12.87 15.76
CA PRO A 31 1.98 -12.91 14.34
C PRO A 31 1.19 -11.89 13.51
N GLU A 32 -0.10 -11.73 13.79
CA GLU A 32 -1.03 -10.83 13.09
C GLU A 32 -0.69 -9.37 13.37
N GLY A 33 -0.40 -9.02 14.62
CA GLY A 33 0.04 -7.68 15.02
C GLY A 33 1.37 -7.29 14.36
N ARG A 34 2.34 -8.21 14.30
CA ARG A 34 3.60 -8.02 13.57
C ARG A 34 3.37 -7.89 12.05
N SER A 35 2.43 -8.64 11.49
CA SER A 35 2.01 -8.51 10.08
C SER A 35 1.39 -7.14 9.79
N ALA A 36 0.45 -6.68 10.62
CA ALA A 36 -0.17 -5.36 10.48
C ALA A 36 0.85 -4.21 10.58
N LEU A 37 1.85 -4.32 11.46
CA LEU A 37 2.96 -3.35 11.52
C LEU A 37 3.83 -3.38 10.25
N LYS A 38 4.10 -4.57 9.69
CA LYS A 38 4.85 -4.72 8.42
C LYS A 38 4.10 -4.08 7.25
N VAL A 39 2.79 -4.37 7.11
CA VAL A 39 1.92 -3.79 6.08
C VAL A 39 1.81 -2.27 6.27
N SER A 40 1.44 -1.77 7.44
CA SER A 40 1.30 -0.31 7.67
C SER A 40 2.59 0.47 7.37
N ARG A 41 3.76 -0.07 7.76
CA ARG A 41 5.07 0.54 7.40
C ARG A 41 5.29 0.57 5.89
N ARG A 42 4.97 -0.52 5.19
CA ARG A 42 5.06 -0.64 3.73
C ARG A 42 4.14 0.36 3.02
N LEU A 43 2.89 0.47 3.44
CA LEU A 43 1.93 1.41 2.87
C LEU A 43 2.36 2.88 3.12
N LYS A 44 2.91 3.19 4.31
CA LYS A 44 3.46 4.53 4.61
C LYS A 44 4.75 4.86 3.85
N SER A 45 5.52 3.86 3.39
CA SER A 45 6.53 4.08 2.35
C SER A 45 5.83 4.44 1.04
N LEU A 46 5.03 3.52 0.50
CA LEU A 46 4.45 3.65 -0.84
C LEU A 46 3.64 4.95 -1.02
N GLN A 47 2.89 5.40 0.00
CA GLN A 47 2.24 6.72 -0.01
C GLN A 47 3.25 7.86 -0.23
N ARG A 48 4.39 7.87 0.49
CA ARG A 48 5.43 8.90 0.33
C ARG A 48 6.12 8.79 -1.03
N ASP A 49 6.35 7.58 -1.52
CA ASP A 49 6.94 7.32 -2.84
C ASP A 49 6.03 7.88 -3.96
N ILE A 50 4.73 7.52 -3.93
CA ILE A 50 3.67 7.99 -4.84
C ILE A 50 3.54 9.51 -4.79
N LEU A 51 3.42 10.09 -3.60
CA LEU A 51 3.32 11.54 -3.40
C LEU A 51 4.62 12.29 -3.71
N SER A 52 5.77 11.63 -3.83
CA SER A 52 7.00 12.27 -4.32
C SER A 52 7.03 12.27 -5.84
N CYS A 53 6.76 11.13 -6.47
CA CYS A 53 6.60 11.01 -7.92
C CYS A 53 5.59 12.05 -8.48
N SER A 54 4.43 12.20 -7.83
CA SER A 54 3.42 13.20 -8.17
C SER A 54 3.90 14.65 -8.04
N ARG A 55 4.66 14.99 -6.98
CA ARG A 55 5.27 16.32 -6.81
C ARG A 55 6.46 16.57 -7.75
N GLU A 56 7.07 15.52 -8.29
CA GLU A 56 8.11 15.57 -9.31
C GLU A 56 7.52 15.74 -10.73
N GLY A 57 6.19 15.81 -10.87
CA GLY A 57 5.48 16.00 -12.14
C GLY A 57 5.14 14.70 -12.89
N HIS A 58 5.51 13.54 -12.34
CA HIS A 58 5.23 12.22 -12.91
C HIS A 58 3.95 11.63 -12.31
N ARG A 59 3.29 10.70 -13.03
CA ARG A 59 2.14 9.93 -12.51
C ARG A 59 2.54 8.50 -12.20
N PRO A 60 2.51 8.06 -10.92
CA PRO A 60 2.54 6.66 -10.55
C PRO A 60 1.47 5.85 -11.28
N ARG A 61 1.88 4.92 -12.13
CA ARG A 61 0.98 3.98 -12.81
C ARG A 61 0.76 2.75 -11.95
N PHE A 62 -0.38 2.09 -12.14
CA PHE A 62 -0.55 0.73 -11.67
C PHE A 62 -1.25 -0.18 -12.67
N PHE A 63 -0.87 -1.45 -12.63
CA PHE A 63 -1.36 -2.52 -13.49
C PHE A 63 -1.96 -3.63 -12.62
N ARG A 64 -3.07 -4.22 -13.05
CA ARG A 64 -3.68 -5.38 -12.38
C ARG A 64 -3.38 -6.65 -13.16
N HIS A 65 -2.56 -7.52 -12.60
CA HIS A 65 -2.33 -8.86 -13.15
C HIS A 65 -3.26 -9.84 -12.44
N VAL A 66 -4.07 -10.59 -13.17
CA VAL A 66 -4.84 -11.72 -12.63
C VAL A 66 -4.09 -13.00 -12.99
N GLY A 67 -3.63 -13.73 -11.98
CA GLY A 67 -2.93 -14.99 -12.18
C GLY A 67 -3.86 -16.17 -12.52
N PRO A 68 -3.28 -17.33 -12.90
CA PRO A 68 -4.04 -18.48 -13.39
C PRO A 68 -4.90 -19.16 -12.31
N GLU A 69 -4.64 -18.92 -11.02
CA GLU A 69 -5.46 -19.43 -9.91
C GLU A 69 -6.45 -18.37 -9.41
N GLY A 70 -6.60 -17.25 -10.14
CA GLY A 70 -7.45 -16.11 -9.78
C GLY A 70 -6.80 -15.15 -8.79
N GLU A 71 -5.50 -15.27 -8.54
CA GLU A 71 -4.78 -14.42 -7.60
C GLU A 71 -4.42 -13.06 -8.22
N THR A 72 -5.08 -11.99 -7.78
CA THR A 72 -4.77 -10.64 -8.26
C THR A 72 -3.48 -10.10 -7.63
N ARG A 73 -2.55 -9.67 -8.49
CA ARG A 73 -1.28 -9.03 -8.15
C ARG A 73 -1.23 -7.65 -8.80
N ILE A 74 -1.24 -6.60 -7.99
CA ILE A 74 -1.19 -5.23 -8.48
C ILE A 74 0.26 -4.75 -8.49
N GLU A 75 0.74 -4.31 -9.65
CA GLU A 75 2.06 -3.75 -9.82
C GLU A 75 2.02 -2.22 -9.83
N LEU A 76 2.72 -1.59 -8.88
CA LEU A 76 2.95 -0.16 -8.86
C LEU A 76 4.24 0.18 -9.59
N LEU A 77 4.16 1.10 -10.55
CA LEU A 77 5.29 1.68 -11.26
C LEU A 77 5.44 3.16 -10.89
N MET A 78 6.59 3.53 -10.33
CA MET A 78 6.96 4.90 -10.02
C MET A 78 8.26 5.26 -10.75
N GLU A 79 8.14 6.10 -11.77
CA GLU A 79 9.26 6.67 -12.50
C GLU A 79 9.63 8.01 -11.89
N ARG A 80 10.92 8.23 -11.61
CA ARG A 80 11.44 9.43 -10.94
C ARG A 80 12.73 9.87 -11.62
N ILE A 81 13.10 11.12 -11.37
CA ILE A 81 14.33 11.75 -11.91
C ILE A 81 15.60 10.93 -11.57
N GLN A 82 15.59 10.18 -10.47
CA GLN A 82 16.71 9.33 -10.02
C GLN A 82 16.50 7.82 -10.26
N GLY A 83 15.52 7.41 -11.09
CA GLY A 83 15.30 6.02 -11.49
C GLY A 83 13.89 5.49 -11.22
N ARG A 84 13.73 4.16 -11.35
CA ARG A 84 12.44 3.46 -11.37
C ARG A 84 12.25 2.59 -10.13
N ARG A 85 11.11 2.74 -9.43
CA ARG A 85 10.68 1.82 -8.36
C ARG A 85 9.46 1.02 -8.82
N VAL A 86 9.56 -0.30 -8.68
CA VAL A 86 8.46 -1.25 -8.87
C VAL A 86 8.04 -1.82 -7.50
N SER A 87 6.76 -2.14 -7.29
CA SER A 87 6.29 -2.81 -6.08
C SER A 87 5.00 -3.59 -6.31
N HIS A 88 4.99 -4.89 -5.99
CA HIS A 88 3.81 -5.75 -6.17
C HIS A 88 2.99 -5.93 -4.89
N LEU A 89 1.69 -5.65 -4.95
CA LEU A 89 0.72 -5.72 -3.87
C LEU A 89 -0.32 -6.82 -4.11
N GLN A 90 -0.95 -7.32 -3.05
CA GLN A 90 -2.26 -7.98 -3.17
C GLN A 90 -3.38 -6.92 -3.20
N ASP A 91 -4.55 -7.24 -3.77
CA ASP A 91 -5.72 -6.34 -3.80
C ASP A 91 -6.03 -5.70 -2.45
N ALA A 92 -6.09 -6.50 -1.38
CA ALA A 92 -6.35 -6.00 -0.03
C ALA A 92 -5.25 -5.09 0.56
N GLU A 93 -4.01 -5.13 0.06
CA GLU A 93 -3.00 -4.13 0.39
C GLU A 93 -3.18 -2.85 -0.46
N PHE A 94 -3.58 -2.99 -1.72
CA PHE A 94 -3.81 -1.86 -2.63
C PHE A 94 -5.06 -1.05 -2.27
N GLU A 95 -6.15 -1.70 -1.85
CA GLU A 95 -7.32 -1.02 -1.29
C GLU A 95 -6.95 -0.13 -0.10
N LEU A 96 -6.18 -0.68 0.85
CA LEU A 96 -5.70 0.07 2.02
C LEU A 96 -4.73 1.19 1.63
N LEU A 97 -3.97 1.03 0.54
CA LEU A 97 -3.09 2.06 -0.01
C LEU A 97 -3.89 3.21 -0.65
N ALA A 98 -4.89 2.88 -1.46
CA ALA A 98 -5.78 3.84 -2.14
C ALA A 98 -6.70 4.61 -1.18
N GLN A 99 -6.89 4.11 0.05
CA GLN A 99 -7.56 4.83 1.14
C GLN A 99 -6.67 5.88 1.83
N LEU A 100 -5.36 5.94 1.54
CA LEU A 100 -4.46 6.89 2.19
C LEU A 100 -4.52 8.28 1.53
N PRO A 101 -4.47 9.39 2.32
CA PRO A 101 -4.61 10.74 1.78
C PRO A 101 -3.67 11.04 0.60
N GLY A 102 -4.25 11.54 -0.49
CA GLY A 102 -3.56 11.96 -1.71
C GLY A 102 -3.11 10.81 -2.62
N VAL A 103 -3.34 9.54 -2.26
CA VAL A 103 -2.86 8.40 -3.06
C VAL A 103 -3.77 8.10 -4.25
N ARG A 104 -5.10 8.16 -4.07
CA ARG A 104 -6.05 7.85 -5.15
C ARG A 104 -6.03 8.92 -6.25
N GLU A 105 -5.74 10.15 -5.88
CA GLU A 105 -5.62 11.32 -6.77
C GLU A 105 -4.28 11.35 -7.54
N ALA A 106 -3.27 10.64 -7.02
CA ALA A 106 -1.94 10.55 -7.62
C ALA A 106 -1.71 9.28 -8.46
N LEU A 107 -2.57 8.26 -8.34
CA LEU A 107 -2.47 7.00 -9.07
C LEU A 107 -3.19 7.06 -10.43
N GLU A 108 -2.55 6.50 -11.46
CA GLU A 108 -3.11 6.35 -12.80
C GLU A 108 -3.32 4.86 -13.11
N GLU A 109 -4.59 4.42 -13.14
CA GLU A 109 -4.96 3.04 -13.49
C GLU A 109 -4.68 2.83 -14.98
N THR A 110 -3.73 1.95 -15.30
CA THR A 110 -3.27 1.73 -16.67
C THR A 110 -3.59 0.32 -17.13
N LEU A 111 -4.34 0.20 -18.23
CA LEU A 111 -4.53 -1.05 -18.96
C LEU A 111 -3.41 -1.18 -20.00
N GLU A 112 -2.21 -1.60 -19.56
CA GLU A 112 -1.14 -2.00 -20.47
C GLU A 112 -1.18 -3.52 -20.75
N PRO A 113 -0.65 -3.98 -21.90
CA PRO A 113 -1.01 -5.27 -22.47
C PRO A 113 -0.35 -6.46 -21.78
N ALA A 114 -0.93 -7.64 -21.97
CA ALA A 114 -0.20 -8.89 -21.84
C ALA A 114 0.97 -8.91 -22.83
N ALA A 115 2.14 -9.33 -22.35
CA ALA A 115 3.37 -9.51 -23.14
C ALA A 115 3.45 -10.89 -23.79
#